data_AF-A0A142YIG3-F1
#
_entry.id   AF-A0A142YIG3-F1
#
_cell.length_a   1.000
_cell.length_b   1.000
_cell.length_c   1.000
_cell.angle_alpha   90.00
_cell.angle_beta   90.00
_cell.angle_gamma   90.00
#
_symmetry.space_group_name_H-M   'P 1'
#
loop_
_entity.id
_entity.type
_entity.pdbx_description
1 polymer ?
#
loop_
_entity_poly.entity_id
_entity_poly.type
_entity_poly.pdbx_seq_one_letter_code
_entity_poly.pdbx_strand_id
1 'polypeptide(L)'
;MPGDRSVVHHIIVYVDDHKKGTRPGLGGSHLCGYAPGDMPSIFPPGTAKKIPAGSDLLFELHYTPNGRVRQDRSKLGLSFAKEPVVREAFTLPIAEGGFIIPPNEPAVPVSASMTLPREMRLLSFMPHMHVRGKDFQYTITRPDGEPEVALSVPAYDFGWQSYYILKEPITLPKGTRIDCLAHFDNSSDNPSNPDPSKTVRWGDQTFEEMMIGYIDVDVPVGEPLDRRAFRREKPPGAGIVQALLGGAPRGKAPEGTPSR
;
A
#
# COMPACT_ATOMS: atom_id res chain seq x y z
N MET A 1 -16.01 9.74 2.82
CA MET A 1 -17.01 9.55 3.90
C MET A 1 -18.06 8.55 3.43
N PRO A 2 -18.21 7.40 4.11
CA PRO A 2 -19.21 6.40 3.77
C PRO A 2 -20.63 6.93 4.02
N GLY A 3 -21.56 6.69 3.08
CA GLY A 3 -22.98 6.95 3.30
C GLY A 3 -23.63 5.86 4.16
N ASP A 4 -23.20 4.61 3.99
CA ASP A 4 -23.60 3.46 4.80
C ASP A 4 -22.38 2.69 5.35
N ARG A 5 -22.03 2.99 6.60
CA ARG A 5 -20.91 2.36 7.32
C ARG A 5 -21.05 0.86 7.53
N SER A 6 -22.25 0.29 7.37
CA SER A 6 -22.47 -1.15 7.61
C SER A 6 -22.12 -2.05 6.42
N VAL A 7 -21.87 -1.46 5.26
CA VAL A 7 -21.52 -2.18 4.04
C VAL A 7 -20.29 -1.59 3.34
N VAL A 8 -19.99 -0.30 3.51
CA VAL A 8 -18.76 0.28 2.96
C VAL A 8 -17.58 -0.17 3.79
N HIS A 9 -16.74 -1.04 3.22
CA HIS A 9 -15.49 -1.44 3.84
C HIS A 9 -14.42 -0.37 3.59
N HIS A 10 -14.08 -0.10 2.33
CA HIS A 10 -13.19 1.02 2.01
C HIS A 10 -13.63 1.79 0.76
N ILE A 11 -13.15 3.03 0.66
CA ILE A 11 -13.27 3.86 -0.53
C ILE A 11 -11.88 4.36 -0.87
N ILE A 12 -11.46 4.21 -2.12
CA ILE A 12 -10.26 4.88 -2.61
C ILE A 12 -10.67 5.86 -3.71
N VAL A 13 -10.16 7.08 -3.63
CA VAL A 13 -10.38 8.10 -4.65
C VAL A 13 -9.08 8.34 -5.40
N TYR A 14 -9.14 8.26 -6.73
CA TYR A 14 -8.03 8.56 -7.63
C TYR A 14 -8.33 9.80 -8.47
N VAL A 15 -7.28 10.49 -8.90
CA VAL A 15 -7.34 11.58 -9.89
C VAL A 15 -6.94 11.06 -11.27
N ASP A 16 -7.84 11.13 -12.25
CA ASP A 16 -7.50 10.88 -13.66
C ASP A 16 -7.40 12.22 -14.42
N ASP A 17 -6.17 12.61 -14.77
CA ASP A 17 -5.87 13.84 -15.53
C ASP A 17 -6.18 13.67 -17.03
N HIS A 18 -6.48 12.45 -17.52
CA HIS A 18 -6.69 12.04 -18.91
C HIS A 18 -5.52 12.31 -19.89
N LYS A 19 -4.72 13.35 -19.64
CA LYS A 19 -3.60 13.84 -20.45
C LYS A 19 -2.31 13.08 -20.22
N LYS A 20 -2.18 12.43 -19.07
CA LYS A 20 -0.95 11.74 -18.65
C LYS A 20 -1.03 10.22 -18.72
N GLY A 21 -2.15 9.66 -19.20
CA GLY A 21 -2.37 8.21 -19.24
C GLY A 21 -2.26 7.54 -17.87
N THR A 22 -2.50 8.29 -16.80
CA THR A 22 -2.39 7.80 -15.42
C THR A 22 -3.50 6.80 -15.17
N ARG A 23 -3.15 5.52 -15.01
CA ARG A 23 -4.14 4.48 -14.71
C ARG A 23 -4.53 4.54 -13.22
N PRO A 24 -5.81 4.37 -12.87
CA PRO A 24 -6.26 4.18 -11.49
C PRO A 24 -5.64 2.94 -10.84
N GLY A 25 -5.66 2.87 -9.51
CA GLY A 25 -5.21 1.71 -8.74
C GLY A 25 -3.89 1.89 -7.99
N LEU A 26 -3.29 0.76 -7.59
CA LEU A 26 -2.07 0.72 -6.78
C LEU A 26 -0.88 1.36 -7.52
N GLY A 27 -0.54 2.59 -7.15
CA GLY A 27 0.53 3.37 -7.80
C GLY A 27 0.03 4.46 -8.76
N GLY A 28 -1.28 4.62 -8.94
CA GLY A 28 -1.91 5.76 -9.63
C GLY A 28 -1.99 7.04 -8.78
N SER A 29 -2.70 8.06 -9.25
CA SER A 29 -2.90 9.35 -8.56
C SER A 29 -3.82 9.24 -7.33
N HIS A 30 -3.40 8.48 -6.32
CA HIS A 30 -4.15 8.29 -5.08
C HIS A 30 -4.39 9.64 -4.39
N LEU A 31 -5.66 10.07 -4.31
CA LEU A 31 -6.07 11.31 -3.69
C LEU A 31 -6.29 11.12 -2.19
N CYS A 32 -7.14 10.18 -1.83
CA CYS A 32 -7.42 9.83 -0.44
C CYS A 32 -8.09 8.45 -0.35
N GLY A 33 -7.99 7.84 0.83
CA GLY A 33 -8.71 6.64 1.22
C GLY A 33 -9.74 6.91 2.31
N TYR A 34 -10.58 5.91 2.55
CA TYR A 34 -11.32 5.71 3.78
C TYR A 34 -11.33 4.21 4.05
N ALA A 35 -10.98 3.82 5.27
CA ALA A 35 -11.27 2.53 5.87
C ALA A 35 -11.89 2.74 7.27
N PRO A 36 -12.46 1.73 7.92
CA PRO A 36 -12.99 1.89 9.27
C PRO A 36 -11.87 2.34 10.22
N GLY A 37 -12.18 3.34 11.06
CA GLY A 37 -11.19 3.96 11.96
C GLY A 37 -10.29 5.02 11.30
N ASP A 38 -10.38 5.22 9.99
CA ASP A 38 -9.53 6.18 9.30
C ASP A 38 -9.97 7.64 9.51
N MET A 39 -8.99 8.54 9.51
CA MET A 39 -9.16 9.97 9.72
C MET A 39 -8.89 10.72 8.41
N PRO A 40 -9.44 11.95 8.23
CA PRO A 40 -9.14 12.75 7.05
C PRO A 40 -7.63 12.98 6.89
N SER A 41 -7.13 12.94 5.66
CA SER A 41 -5.76 13.38 5.37
C SER A 41 -5.62 14.87 5.64
N ILE A 42 -4.78 15.24 6.61
CA ILE A 42 -4.45 16.63 6.95
C ILE A 42 -2.96 16.83 6.69
N PHE A 43 -2.63 17.73 5.76
CA PHE A 43 -1.24 18.03 5.41
C PHE A 43 -0.72 19.26 6.17
N PRO A 44 0.59 19.37 6.39
CA PRO A 44 1.21 20.57 6.98
C PRO A 44 0.90 21.84 6.15
N PRO A 45 0.94 23.04 6.76
CA PRO A 45 0.81 24.29 6.04
C PRO A 45 1.73 24.37 4.81
N GLY A 46 1.22 24.94 3.71
CA GLY A 46 1.95 25.05 2.44
C GLY A 46 2.09 23.73 1.67
N THR A 47 1.46 22.64 2.13
CA THR A 47 1.50 21.31 1.49
C THR A 47 0.10 20.88 1.06
N ALA A 48 -0.04 20.39 -0.18
CA ALA A 48 -1.30 19.87 -0.67
C ALA A 48 -1.09 18.82 -1.78
N LYS A 49 -2.11 17.99 -2.01
CA LYS A 49 -2.18 17.17 -3.22
C LYS A 49 -2.72 18.00 -4.39
N LYS A 50 -2.12 17.84 -5.57
CA LYS A 50 -2.57 18.54 -6.78
C LYS A 50 -3.68 17.75 -7.48
N ILE A 51 -4.76 18.44 -7.82
CA ILE A 51 -5.79 17.96 -8.74
C ILE A 51 -5.68 18.84 -10.00
N PRO A 52 -5.14 18.34 -11.13
CA PRO A 52 -5.06 19.11 -12.37
C PRO A 52 -6.44 19.55 -12.86
N ALA A 53 -6.52 20.74 -13.46
CA ALA A 53 -7.76 21.26 -14.00
C ALA A 53 -8.29 20.36 -15.14
N GLY A 54 -9.56 20.00 -15.06
CA GLY A 54 -10.23 19.10 -16.01
C GLY A 54 -9.97 17.62 -15.75
N SER A 55 -9.47 17.24 -14.56
CA SER A 55 -9.37 15.84 -14.15
C SER A 55 -10.73 15.29 -13.67
N ASP A 56 -10.94 14.00 -13.87
CA ASP A 56 -12.00 13.24 -13.22
C ASP A 56 -11.56 12.66 -11.87
N LEU A 57 -12.53 12.45 -10.98
CA LEU A 57 -12.34 11.75 -9.71
C LEU A 57 -12.96 10.37 -9.80
N LEU A 58 -12.12 9.33 -9.68
CA LEU A 58 -12.55 7.94 -9.77
C LEU A 58 -12.69 7.36 -8.38
N PHE A 59 -13.88 6.85 -8.08
CA PHE A 59 -14.19 6.21 -6.81
C PHE A 59 -14.12 4.69 -6.98
N GLU A 60 -13.23 4.07 -6.23
CA GLU A 60 -13.21 2.63 -6.02
C GLU A 60 -13.92 2.36 -4.69
N LEU A 61 -15.07 1.67 -4.74
CA LEU A 61 -15.86 1.35 -3.55
C LEU A 61 -15.84 -0.15 -3.32
N HIS A 62 -15.31 -0.56 -2.17
CA HIS A 62 -15.36 -1.94 -1.73
C HIS A 62 -16.47 -2.10 -0.70
N TYR A 63 -17.49 -2.87 -1.08
CA TYR A 63 -18.60 -3.23 -0.20
C TYR A 63 -18.42 -4.63 0.37
N THR A 64 -18.61 -4.78 1.69
CA THR A 64 -18.80 -6.08 2.35
C THR A 64 -20.31 -6.33 2.52
N PRO A 65 -20.91 -7.29 1.80
CA PRO A 65 -22.34 -7.58 1.92
C PRO A 65 -22.72 -8.07 3.33
N ASN A 66 -23.85 -7.60 3.86
CA ASN A 66 -24.39 -8.03 5.15
C ASN A 66 -25.75 -8.76 5.06
N GLY A 67 -26.12 -9.20 3.85
CA GLY A 67 -27.35 -9.96 3.59
C GLY A 67 -28.65 -9.14 3.60
N ARG A 68 -28.58 -7.81 3.74
CA ARG A 68 -29.73 -6.91 3.65
C ARG A 68 -29.58 -5.96 2.46
N VAL A 69 -30.69 -5.57 1.84
CA VAL A 69 -30.69 -4.50 0.83
C VAL A 69 -30.32 -3.19 1.51
N ARG A 70 -29.32 -2.48 0.96
CA ARG A 70 -28.83 -1.20 1.47
C ARG A 70 -28.73 -0.17 0.36
N GLN A 71 -28.76 1.10 0.74
CA GLN A 71 -28.47 2.22 -0.14
C GLN A 71 -27.26 2.97 0.43
N ASP A 72 -26.26 3.21 -0.40
CA ASP A 72 -25.09 4.00 -0.05
C ASP A 72 -25.02 5.25 -0.94
N ARG A 73 -24.70 6.38 -0.32
CA ARG A 73 -24.41 7.63 -1.01
C ARG A 73 -23.19 8.27 -0.36
N SER A 74 -22.06 7.58 -0.50
CA SER A 74 -20.76 8.04 -0.04
C SER A 74 -20.37 9.38 -0.68
N LYS A 75 -19.61 10.18 0.06
CA LYS A 75 -19.21 11.54 -0.30
C LYS A 75 -17.72 11.75 -0.13
N LEU A 76 -17.15 12.61 -0.98
CA LEU A 76 -15.82 13.16 -0.82
C LEU A 76 -15.92 14.60 -0.30
N GLY A 77 -15.14 14.92 0.74
CA GLY A 77 -14.92 16.29 1.18
C GLY A 77 -13.55 16.76 0.73
N LEU A 78 -13.47 17.94 0.11
CA LEU A 78 -12.22 18.57 -0.29
C LEU A 78 -12.07 19.90 0.43
N SER A 79 -10.89 20.14 1.00
CA SER A 79 -10.48 21.44 1.52
C SER A 79 -9.34 21.95 0.66
N PHE A 80 -9.55 23.09 -0.01
CA PHE A 80 -8.56 23.69 -0.89
C PHE A 80 -7.63 24.62 -0.11
N ALA A 81 -6.35 24.62 -0.48
CA ALA A 81 -5.37 25.54 0.07
C ALA A 81 -5.78 26.99 -0.24
N LYS A 82 -5.79 27.84 0.79
CA LYS A 82 -6.08 29.28 0.66
C LYS A 82 -4.82 30.11 0.40
N GLU A 83 -3.69 29.61 0.87
CA GLU A 83 -2.36 30.19 0.69
C GLU A 83 -1.59 29.45 -0.42
N PRO A 84 -0.54 30.06 -0.98
CA PRO A 84 0.32 29.39 -1.95
C PRO A 84 0.85 28.04 -1.45
N VAL A 85 0.65 26.99 -2.25
CA VAL A 85 1.23 25.67 -2.00
C VAL A 85 2.67 25.69 -2.47
N VAL A 86 3.60 25.41 -1.56
CA VAL A 86 5.03 25.34 -1.83
C VAL A 86 5.51 23.89 -1.96
N ARG A 87 4.71 22.91 -1.52
CA ARG A 87 5.05 21.49 -1.57
C ARG A 87 3.87 20.64 -2.02
N GLU A 88 4.13 19.69 -2.92
CA GLU A 88 3.15 18.77 -3.46
C GLU A 88 3.26 17.42 -2.74
N ALA A 89 2.14 16.95 -2.18
CA ALA A 89 2.06 15.68 -1.47
C ALA A 89 1.65 14.52 -2.40
N PHE A 90 2.12 13.32 -2.07
CA PHE A 90 1.87 12.08 -2.80
C PHE A 90 1.73 10.92 -1.82
N THR A 91 0.79 10.02 -2.11
CA THR A 91 0.74 8.69 -1.47
C THR A 91 1.46 7.68 -2.36
N LEU A 92 2.37 6.91 -1.77
CA LEU A 92 3.18 5.91 -2.45
C LEU A 92 2.97 4.53 -1.80
N PRO A 93 2.65 3.48 -2.58
CA PRO A 93 2.58 2.11 -2.08
C PRO A 93 3.93 1.39 -2.16
N ILE A 94 4.37 0.79 -1.05
CA ILE A 94 5.47 -0.18 -0.97
C ILE A 94 4.83 -1.56 -0.79
N ALA A 95 4.66 -2.30 -1.88
CA ALA A 95 3.81 -3.50 -1.89
C ALA A 95 4.50 -4.72 -2.49
N GLU A 96 4.16 -5.91 -1.97
CA GLU A 96 4.53 -7.22 -2.52
C GLU A 96 3.24 -8.00 -2.85
N GLY A 97 3.10 -8.41 -4.11
CA GLY A 97 1.89 -9.07 -4.62
C GLY A 97 2.08 -10.54 -4.98
N GLY A 98 3.33 -11.03 -5.01
CA GLY A 98 3.70 -12.39 -5.42
C GLY A 98 3.81 -13.38 -4.26
N PHE A 99 3.39 -13.02 -3.05
CA PHE A 99 3.50 -13.88 -1.89
C PHE A 99 2.48 -15.03 -1.90
N ILE A 100 2.77 -16.07 -1.12
CA ILE A 100 1.88 -17.19 -0.84
C ILE A 100 1.89 -17.41 0.66
N ILE A 101 0.71 -17.49 1.26
CA ILE A 101 0.51 -17.81 2.67
C ILE A 101 0.00 -19.26 2.74
N PRO A 102 0.81 -20.22 3.20
CA PRO A 102 0.37 -21.61 3.31
C PRO A 102 -0.73 -21.80 4.38
N PRO A 103 -1.53 -22.87 4.27
CA PRO A 103 -2.50 -23.24 5.31
C PRO A 103 -1.85 -23.42 6.69
N ASN A 104 -2.56 -23.04 7.75
CA ASN A 104 -2.21 -23.28 9.15
C ASN A 104 -0.88 -22.66 9.64
N GLU A 105 -0.25 -21.78 8.86
CA GLU A 105 1.00 -21.12 9.27
C GLU A 105 0.71 -19.87 10.12
N PRO A 106 1.26 -19.76 11.35
CA PRO A 106 0.89 -18.70 12.29
C PRO A 106 1.64 -17.37 12.09
N ALA A 107 2.68 -17.34 11.27
CA ALA A 107 3.50 -16.14 11.06
C ALA A 107 4.30 -16.21 9.74
N VAL A 108 3.61 -16.05 8.61
CA VAL A 108 4.26 -16.03 7.29
C VAL A 108 4.83 -14.63 7.01
N PRO A 109 6.15 -14.48 6.85
CA PRO A 109 6.76 -13.18 6.56
C PRO A 109 6.58 -12.79 5.09
N VAL A 110 6.22 -11.54 4.85
CA VAL A 110 6.17 -10.92 3.52
C VAL A 110 6.81 -9.55 3.61
N SER A 111 7.69 -9.23 2.66
CA SER A 111 8.42 -7.97 2.68
C SER A 111 8.43 -7.27 1.33
N ALA A 112 8.51 -5.94 1.38
CA ALA A 112 8.59 -5.07 0.22
C ALA A 112 9.54 -3.91 0.54
N SER A 113 10.25 -3.39 -0.47
CA SER A 113 11.19 -2.29 -0.28
C SER A 113 11.07 -1.25 -1.37
N MET A 114 11.37 -0.01 -1.02
CA MET A 114 11.44 1.11 -1.96
C MET A 114 12.65 1.99 -1.66
N THR A 115 13.37 2.37 -2.71
CA THR A 115 14.47 3.34 -2.62
C THR A 115 14.04 4.68 -3.21
N LEU A 116 14.21 5.75 -2.44
CA LEU A 116 13.76 7.09 -2.83
C LEU A 116 14.65 7.66 -3.95
N PRO A 117 14.08 8.13 -5.08
CA PRO A 117 14.85 8.61 -6.22
C PRO A 117 15.43 10.02 -6.00
N ARG A 118 15.03 10.70 -4.94
CA ARG A 118 15.34 12.08 -4.60
C ARG A 118 15.10 12.35 -3.12
N GLU A 119 15.49 13.52 -2.66
CA GLU A 119 15.06 14.00 -1.35
C GLU A 119 13.55 14.23 -1.32
N MET A 120 12.90 13.79 -0.24
CA MET A 120 11.46 13.92 0.01
C MET A 120 11.25 14.14 1.51
N ARG A 121 10.14 14.78 1.92
CA ARG A 121 9.73 14.72 3.33
C ARG A 121 8.71 13.62 3.52
N LEU A 122 8.93 12.77 4.51
CA LEU A 122 7.97 11.80 4.99
C LEU A 122 6.95 12.48 5.92
N LEU A 123 5.67 12.19 5.71
CA LEU A 123 4.55 12.80 6.43
C LEU A 123 3.81 11.80 7.30
N SER A 124 3.61 10.58 6.80
CA SER A 124 2.86 9.54 7.51
C SER A 124 3.19 8.15 6.98
N PHE A 125 2.83 7.15 7.78
CA PHE A 125 2.78 5.75 7.38
C PHE A 125 1.33 5.25 7.44
N MET A 126 0.97 4.28 6.61
CA MET A 126 -0.30 3.55 6.71
C MET A 126 -0.08 2.09 6.29
N PRO A 127 0.18 1.19 7.24
CA PRO A 127 0.23 -0.25 6.94
C PRO A 127 -1.17 -0.75 6.57
N HIS A 128 -1.24 -1.58 5.53
CA HIS A 128 -2.49 -2.18 5.07
C HIS A 128 -2.30 -3.67 4.81
N MET A 129 -3.15 -4.46 5.46
CA MET A 129 -3.29 -5.92 5.36
C MET A 129 -4.77 -6.28 5.52
N HIS A 130 -5.16 -7.50 5.18
CA HIS A 130 -6.51 -8.00 5.47
C HIS A 130 -6.53 -8.76 6.81
N VAL A 131 -7.50 -9.66 6.97
CA VAL A 131 -7.89 -10.27 8.25
C VAL A 131 -6.84 -11.21 8.85
N ARG A 132 -5.82 -11.62 8.10
CA ARG A 132 -4.70 -12.42 8.60
C ARG A 132 -3.49 -11.57 8.97
N GLY A 133 -3.54 -10.25 8.78
CA GLY A 133 -2.46 -9.38 9.21
C GLY A 133 -2.16 -9.53 10.71
N LYS A 134 -0.92 -9.86 11.05
CA LYS A 134 -0.46 -10.10 12.43
C LYS A 134 0.29 -8.90 12.98
N ASP A 135 1.29 -8.44 12.23
CA ASP A 135 2.12 -7.28 12.56
C ASP A 135 2.68 -6.64 11.29
N PHE A 136 3.12 -5.38 11.42
CA PHE A 136 3.72 -4.62 10.34
C PHE A 136 4.83 -3.70 10.87
N GLN A 137 5.97 -3.67 10.19
CA GLN A 137 7.11 -2.82 10.54
C GLN A 137 7.61 -2.04 9.32
N TYR A 138 7.98 -0.78 9.55
CA TYR A 138 8.75 0.04 8.61
C TYR A 138 10.16 0.27 9.17
N THR A 139 11.18 -0.04 8.37
CA THR A 139 12.58 0.26 8.66
C THR A 139 13.10 1.25 7.61
N ILE A 140 13.81 2.29 8.06
CA ILE A 140 14.42 3.30 7.21
C ILE A 140 15.93 3.16 7.29
N THR A 141 16.58 3.06 6.13
CA THR A 141 18.04 3.07 6.01
C THR A 141 18.42 4.28 5.15
N ARG A 142 19.06 5.28 5.77
CA ARG A 142 19.59 6.45 5.05
C ARG A 142 20.88 6.06 4.31
N PRO A 143 21.31 6.80 3.27
CA PRO A 143 22.60 6.56 2.62
C PRO A 143 23.73 6.52 3.67
N ASP A 144 24.54 5.46 3.63
CA ASP A 144 25.65 5.21 4.55
C ASP A 144 25.28 5.15 6.04
N GLY A 145 23.99 5.06 6.36
CA GLY A 145 23.46 4.98 7.72
C GLY A 145 23.03 3.57 8.10
N GLU A 146 22.90 3.33 9.40
CA GLU A 146 22.34 2.10 9.92
C GLU A 146 20.81 2.04 9.74
N PRO A 147 20.23 0.83 9.59
CA PRO A 147 18.78 0.66 9.57
C PRO A 147 18.14 1.06 10.90
N GLU A 148 17.06 1.84 10.83
CA GLU A 148 16.30 2.33 11.99
C GLU A 148 14.83 1.91 11.86
N VAL A 149 14.24 1.31 12.90
CA VAL A 149 12.80 1.02 12.93
C VAL A 149 12.04 2.34 13.10
N ALA A 150 11.35 2.76 12.05
CA ALA A 150 10.61 4.03 12.02
C ALA A 150 9.15 3.88 12.48
N LEU A 151 8.55 2.70 12.29
CA LEU A 151 7.24 2.34 12.81
C LEU A 151 7.18 0.84 13.09
N SER A 152 6.62 0.45 14.23
CA SER A 152 6.27 -0.93 14.56
C SER A 152 4.82 -1.01 15.01
N VAL A 153 4.04 -1.86 14.36
CA VAL A 153 2.65 -2.20 14.70
C VAL A 153 2.63 -3.68 15.07
N PRO A 154 2.93 -4.02 16.34
CA PRO A 154 3.18 -5.41 16.75
C PRO A 154 1.90 -6.26 16.91
N ALA A 155 0.73 -5.63 16.90
CA ALA A 155 -0.57 -6.28 16.97
C ALA A 155 -1.49 -5.55 15.99
N TYR A 156 -1.35 -5.88 14.70
CA TYR A 156 -2.16 -5.29 13.66
C TYR A 156 -3.63 -5.69 13.84
N ASP A 157 -4.54 -4.73 13.65
CA ASP A 157 -5.98 -4.95 13.68
C ASP A 157 -6.58 -4.44 12.37
N PHE A 158 -7.22 -5.33 11.60
CA PHE A 158 -7.90 -5.00 10.35
C PHE A 158 -9.03 -3.98 10.52
N GLY A 159 -9.61 -3.86 11.72
CA GLY A 159 -10.58 -2.83 12.09
C GLY A 159 -9.95 -1.46 12.38
N TRP A 160 -8.62 -1.39 12.52
CA TRP A 160 -7.84 -0.17 12.77
C TRP A 160 -6.85 0.08 11.61
N GLN A 161 -7.36 0.61 10.50
CA GLN A 161 -6.55 0.93 9.32
C GLN A 161 -6.32 2.45 9.20
N SER A 162 -5.68 3.03 10.21
CA SER A 162 -5.46 4.48 10.28
C SER A 162 -4.05 4.89 9.86
N TYR A 163 -3.91 6.14 9.43
CA TYR A 163 -2.61 6.78 9.24
C TYR A 163 -1.89 7.04 10.58
N TYR A 164 -0.61 6.71 10.62
CA TYR A 164 0.34 7.18 11.63
C TYR A 164 0.99 8.47 11.13
N ILE A 165 0.38 9.60 11.48
CA ILE A 165 0.82 10.93 11.05
C ILE A 165 1.99 11.37 11.94
N LEU A 166 3.11 11.76 11.30
CA LEU A 166 4.26 12.28 12.02
C LEU A 166 3.93 13.66 12.61
N LYS A 167 4.32 13.87 13.87
CA LYS A 167 4.22 15.18 14.52
C LYS A 167 4.96 16.26 13.72
N GLU A 168 6.15 15.90 13.23
CA GLU A 168 6.99 16.74 12.39
C GLU A 168 7.44 15.92 11.16
N PRO A 169 7.32 16.46 9.94
CA PRO A 169 7.83 15.79 8.75
C PRO A 169 9.32 15.49 8.84
N ILE A 170 9.73 14.30 8.41
CA ILE A 170 11.14 13.89 8.38
C ILE A 170 11.67 14.05 6.96
N THR A 171 12.72 14.86 6.78
CA THR A 171 13.44 14.93 5.48
C THR A 171 14.28 13.68 5.28
N LEU A 172 14.01 12.97 4.18
CA LEU A 172 14.73 11.76 3.77
C LEU A 172 15.57 12.08 2.53
N PRO A 173 16.90 11.89 2.58
CA PRO A 173 17.76 12.14 1.42
C PRO A 173 17.48 11.17 0.28
N LYS A 174 17.93 11.54 -0.93
CA LYS A 174 17.98 10.63 -2.08
C LYS A 174 18.74 9.36 -1.70
N GLY A 175 18.23 8.20 -2.11
CA GLY A 175 18.86 6.91 -1.84
C GLY A 175 18.49 6.30 -0.48
N THR A 176 17.67 6.99 0.33
CA THR A 176 17.04 6.34 1.49
C THR A 176 16.22 5.13 1.03
N ARG A 177 16.44 3.99 1.68
CA ARG A 177 15.69 2.74 1.53
C ARG A 177 14.65 2.65 2.63
N ILE A 178 13.43 2.30 2.27
CA ILE A 178 12.32 2.04 3.19
C ILE A 178 11.91 0.58 2.98
N ASP A 179 12.01 -0.20 4.05
CA ASP A 179 11.66 -1.60 4.10
C ASP A 179 10.37 -1.78 4.88
N CYS A 180 9.46 -2.57 4.33
CA CYS A 180 8.24 -3.01 4.98
C CYS A 180 8.33 -4.50 5.23
N LEU A 181 8.07 -4.94 6.46
CA LEU A 181 7.94 -6.34 6.84
C LEU A 181 6.59 -6.54 7.49
N ALA A 182 5.82 -7.49 6.98
CA ALA A 182 4.55 -7.92 7.51
C ALA A 182 4.59 -9.41 7.85
N HIS A 183 3.82 -9.83 8.85
CA HIS A 183 3.52 -11.24 9.07
C HIS A 183 2.03 -11.50 8.94
N PHE A 184 1.69 -12.68 8.39
CA PHE A 184 0.33 -13.17 8.30
C PHE A 184 0.11 -14.41 9.16
N ASP A 185 -0.98 -14.42 9.91
CA ASP A 185 -1.42 -15.54 10.74
C ASP A 185 -2.58 -16.27 10.06
N ASN A 186 -2.26 -17.35 9.36
CA ASN A 186 -3.22 -18.26 8.72
C ASN A 186 -3.48 -19.52 9.57
N SER A 187 -3.17 -19.49 10.86
CA SER A 187 -3.48 -20.57 11.78
C SER A 187 -4.95 -20.57 12.20
N SER A 188 -5.40 -21.65 12.83
CA SER A 188 -6.72 -21.76 13.47
C SER A 188 -6.86 -20.88 14.72
N ASP A 189 -5.76 -20.38 15.27
CA ASP A 189 -5.75 -19.60 16.50
C ASP A 189 -6.04 -18.11 16.24
N ASN A 190 -5.96 -17.66 14.98
CA ASN A 190 -6.38 -16.33 14.58
C ASN A 190 -7.92 -16.28 14.46
N PRO A 191 -8.64 -15.58 15.37
CA PRO A 191 -10.10 -15.54 15.36
C PRO A 191 -10.69 -14.80 14.14
N SER A 192 -9.87 -13.99 13.46
CA SER A 192 -10.26 -13.27 12.25
C SER A 192 -10.07 -14.11 10.97
N ASN A 193 -9.42 -15.27 11.06
CA ASN A 193 -9.17 -16.13 9.90
C ASN A 193 -10.43 -16.90 9.50
N PRO A 194 -11.01 -16.66 8.30
CA PRO A 194 -12.25 -17.31 7.88
C PRO A 194 -12.07 -18.80 7.51
N ASP A 195 -10.87 -19.21 7.10
CA ASP A 195 -10.57 -20.60 6.73
C ASP A 195 -9.04 -20.84 6.77
N PRO A 196 -8.51 -21.46 7.84
CA PRO A 196 -7.08 -21.74 8.00
C PRO A 196 -6.57 -22.86 7.08
N SER A 197 -7.47 -23.63 6.45
CA SER A 197 -7.09 -24.74 5.57
C SER A 197 -6.69 -24.29 4.16
N LYS A 198 -6.94 -23.02 3.82
CA LYS A 198 -6.70 -22.48 2.48
C LYS A 198 -5.32 -21.87 2.35
N THR A 199 -4.75 -22.06 1.16
CA THR A 199 -3.61 -21.24 0.73
C THR A 199 -4.13 -19.87 0.30
N VAL A 200 -3.53 -18.81 0.81
CA VAL A 200 -3.95 -17.41 0.55
C VAL A 200 -2.89 -16.67 -0.27
N ARG A 201 -3.34 -15.73 -1.10
CA ARG A 201 -2.52 -14.91 -2.02
C ARG A 201 -3.05 -13.48 -2.02
N TRP A 202 -2.35 -12.61 -2.74
CA TRP A 202 -2.85 -11.28 -3.05
C TRP A 202 -4.26 -11.33 -3.66
N GLY A 203 -5.16 -10.48 -3.19
CA GLY A 203 -6.45 -10.24 -3.82
C GLY A 203 -7.26 -9.14 -3.12
N ASP A 204 -8.32 -8.69 -3.76
CA ASP A 204 -9.11 -7.54 -3.32
C ASP A 204 -10.13 -7.90 -2.23
N GLN A 205 -10.45 -9.19 -2.09
CA GLN A 205 -11.43 -9.63 -1.10
C GLN A 205 -10.82 -9.70 0.29
N THR A 206 -11.63 -9.37 1.31
CA THR A 206 -11.20 -9.42 2.73
C THR A 206 -10.70 -10.80 3.18
N PHE A 207 -11.13 -11.89 2.53
CA PHE A 207 -10.65 -13.26 2.81
C PHE A 207 -9.41 -13.66 2.00
N GLU A 208 -9.04 -12.88 0.99
CA GLU A 208 -7.72 -12.86 0.36
C GLU A 208 -6.79 -11.96 1.19
N GLU A 209 -5.61 -11.59 0.70
CA GLU A 209 -4.69 -10.71 1.43
C GLU A 209 -4.09 -9.60 0.59
N MET A 210 -3.55 -8.58 1.27
CA MET A 210 -2.70 -7.56 0.68
C MET A 210 -1.52 -7.29 1.60
N MET A 211 -0.36 -6.98 1.03
CA MET A 211 0.77 -6.44 1.78
C MET A 211 1.15 -5.10 1.18
N ILE A 212 0.71 -4.01 1.82
CA ILE A 212 1.02 -2.66 1.36
C ILE A 212 1.48 -1.81 2.53
N GLY A 213 2.71 -1.32 2.44
CA GLY A 213 3.18 -0.22 3.24
C GLY A 213 2.95 1.10 2.52
N TYR A 214 1.87 1.82 2.82
CA TYR A 214 1.70 3.16 2.27
C TYR A 214 2.49 4.20 3.05
N ILE A 215 3.05 5.16 2.33
CA ILE A 215 3.60 6.39 2.91
C ILE A 215 2.99 7.60 2.22
N ASP A 216 2.76 8.66 2.99
CA ASP A 216 2.62 9.99 2.42
C ASP A 216 3.95 10.73 2.47
N VAL A 217 4.31 11.33 1.35
CA VAL A 217 5.53 12.13 1.20
C VAL A 217 5.21 13.43 0.47
N ASP A 218 6.08 14.42 0.57
CA ASP A 218 6.02 15.61 -0.27
C ASP A 218 7.37 16.03 -0.87
N VAL A 219 7.28 16.83 -1.92
CA VAL A 219 8.42 17.46 -2.62
C VAL A 219 8.12 18.95 -2.89
N PRO A 220 9.13 19.80 -3.11
CA PRO A 220 8.91 21.17 -3.56
C PRO A 220 8.08 21.24 -4.84
N VAL A 221 7.16 22.20 -4.90
CA VAL A 221 6.41 22.50 -6.13
C VAL A 221 7.39 22.91 -7.24
N GLY A 222 7.14 22.43 -8.46
CA GLY A 222 8.02 22.66 -9.61
C GLY A 222 9.06 21.55 -9.82
N GLU A 223 9.21 20.64 -8.86
CA GLU A 223 10.10 19.48 -8.99
C GLU A 223 9.25 18.20 -9.09
N PRO A 224 8.90 17.73 -10.30
CA PRO A 224 7.97 16.62 -10.46
C PRO A 224 8.50 15.31 -9.90
N LEU A 225 7.59 14.48 -9.38
CA LEU A 225 7.89 13.11 -8.96
C LEU A 225 7.62 12.15 -10.13
N ASP A 226 8.68 11.68 -10.81
CA ASP A 226 8.54 10.58 -11.76
C ASP A 226 8.38 9.26 -11.01
N ARG A 227 7.15 8.73 -10.98
CA ARG A 227 6.84 7.46 -10.32
C ARG A 227 7.60 6.26 -10.90
N ARG A 228 8.11 6.35 -12.14
CA ARG A 228 8.95 5.30 -12.76
C ARG A 228 10.38 5.31 -12.22
N ALA A 229 10.80 6.37 -11.55
CA ALA A 229 12.13 6.48 -10.97
C ALA A 229 12.27 5.68 -9.67
N PHE A 230 11.16 5.26 -9.04
CA PHE A 230 11.20 4.40 -7.88
C PHE A 230 11.71 3.02 -8.27
N ARG A 231 12.79 2.60 -7.62
CA ARG A 231 13.32 1.25 -7.76
C ARG A 231 12.64 0.36 -6.71
N ARG A 232 11.90 -0.64 -7.18
CA ARG A 232 11.49 -1.78 -6.35
C ARG A 232 12.65 -2.75 -6.30
N GLU A 233 13.08 -3.09 -5.10
CA GLU A 233 14.08 -4.13 -4.90
C GLU A 233 13.37 -5.45 -4.64
N LYS A 234 13.93 -6.56 -5.12
CA LYS A 234 13.44 -7.87 -4.73
C LYS A 234 13.76 -8.07 -3.24
N PRO A 235 12.81 -8.49 -2.41
CA PRO A 235 13.12 -8.78 -1.02
C PRO A 235 14.18 -9.89 -0.94
N PRO A 236 15.19 -9.75 -0.07
CA PRO A 236 16.13 -10.84 0.21
C PRO A 236 15.32 -12.02 0.76
N GLY A 237 15.38 -13.17 0.09
CA GLY A 237 14.69 -14.40 0.51
C GLY A 237 13.52 -14.86 -0.37
N ALA A 238 13.17 -14.15 -1.46
CA ALA A 238 12.14 -14.62 -2.42
C ALA A 238 12.43 -16.01 -3.04
N GLY A 239 13.66 -16.52 -2.94
CA GLY A 239 14.03 -17.87 -3.37
C GLY A 239 13.67 -18.99 -2.36
N ILE A 240 13.41 -18.68 -1.09
CA ILE A 240 13.25 -19.70 -0.04
C ILE A 240 11.82 -20.28 -0.04
N VAL A 241 10.81 -19.47 -0.37
CA VAL A 241 9.42 -19.97 -0.48
C VAL A 241 9.23 -20.87 -1.70
N GLN A 242 9.96 -20.62 -2.79
CA GLN A 242 9.90 -21.48 -3.98
C GLN A 242 10.55 -22.85 -3.75
N ALA A 243 11.57 -22.93 -2.87
CA ALA A 243 12.21 -24.16 -2.47
C ALA A 243 11.36 -25.01 -1.52
N LEU A 244 10.53 -24.38 -0.67
CA LEU A 244 9.61 -25.09 0.24
C LEU A 244 8.37 -25.65 -0.48
N LEU A 245 8.06 -25.18 -1.69
CA LEU A 245 6.90 -25.62 -2.49
C LEU A 245 7.22 -26.65 -3.58
N GLY A 246 8.41 -27.26 -3.58
CA GLY A 246 8.71 -28.43 -4.43
C GLY A 246 8.67 -28.20 -5.95
N GLY A 247 8.79 -26.96 -6.41
CA GLY A 247 8.78 -26.64 -7.84
C GLY A 247 10.15 -26.84 -8.49
N ALA A 248 10.38 -27.99 -9.14
CA ALA A 248 11.54 -28.16 -10.01
C ALA A 248 11.54 -27.08 -11.11
N PRO A 249 12.71 -26.52 -11.48
CA PRO A 249 12.78 -25.54 -12.56
C PRO A 249 12.34 -26.19 -13.87
N ARG A 250 11.40 -25.54 -14.58
CA ARG A 250 10.99 -25.98 -15.93
C ARG A 250 12.23 -25.99 -16.82
N GLY A 251 12.64 -27.19 -17.24
CA GLY A 251 13.68 -27.38 -18.24
C GLY A 251 13.32 -26.65 -19.53
N LYS A 252 14.31 -25.99 -20.14
CA LYS A 252 14.20 -25.40 -21.48
C LYS A 252 13.70 -26.47 -22.46
N ALA A 253 12.68 -26.14 -23.23
CA ALA A 253 12.29 -26.94 -24.40
C ALA A 253 13.45 -26.97 -25.40
N PRO A 254 13.74 -28.12 -26.03
CA PRO A 254 14.81 -28.21 -27.02
C PRO A 254 14.42 -27.43 -28.29
N GLU A 255 15.38 -26.66 -28.80
CA GLU A 255 15.28 -25.96 -30.08
C GLU A 255 15.11 -26.96 -31.22
N GLY A 256 14.05 -26.77 -32.02
CA GLY A 256 13.81 -27.56 -33.22
C GLY A 256 14.84 -27.25 -34.30
N THR A 257 15.44 -28.30 -34.85
CA THR A 257 16.26 -28.26 -36.07
C THR A 257 15.40 -27.92 -37.30
N PRO A 258 15.85 -27.03 -38.20
CA PRO A 258 15.16 -26.79 -39.45
C PRO A 258 15.48 -27.89 -40.46
N SER A 259 14.43 -28.47 -41.05
CA SER A 259 14.53 -29.41 -42.17
C SER A 259 15.03 -28.71 -43.44
N ARG A 260 15.97 -29.36 -44.15
CA ARG A 260 16.13 -29.21 -45.61
C ARG A 260 15.44 -30.38 -46.30
#